data_AF-A0AB34HZ39-F1
#
_entry.id   AF-A0AB34HZ39-F1
#
_cell.length_a   1.000
_cell.length_b   1.000
_cell.length_c   1.000
_cell.angle_alpha   90.00
_cell.angle_beta   90.00
_cell.angle_gamma   90.00
#
_symmetry.space_group_name_H-M   'P 1'
#
loop_
_entity.id
_entity.type
_entity.pdbx_description
1 polymer ?
#
loop_
_entity_poly.entity_id
_entity_poly.type
_entity_poly.pdbx_seq_one_letter_code
_entity_poly.pdbx_strand_id
1 'polypeptide(L)' 'MCAVAYAVIFIYSQKPIGIRDLINEALRRERMGLQSKVKQIKELLLKPETQAKIRRELFEGRFINNSNEGNDVDFSAILM' A
#
# COMPACT_ATOMS: atom_id res chain seq x y z
N MET A 1 -22.21 43.92 6.91
CA MET A 1 -22.98 43.76 5.65
C MET A 1 -22.17 43.08 4.54
N CYS A 2 -20.85 43.33 4.38
CA CYS A 2 -20.03 42.68 3.34
C CYS A 2 -19.86 41.15 3.49
N ALA A 3 -19.63 40.62 4.70
CA ALA A 3 -19.37 39.18 4.88
C ALA A 3 -20.55 38.29 4.46
N VAL A 4 -21.77 38.75 4.70
CA VAL A 4 -23.00 38.04 4.31
C VAL A 4 -23.15 38.01 2.79
N ALA A 5 -22.88 39.13 2.11
CA ALA A 5 -22.92 39.19 0.65
C ALA A 5 -21.87 38.27 0.00
N TYR A 6 -20.65 38.22 0.55
CA TYR A 6 -19.62 37.29 0.08
C TYR A 6 -20.00 35.82 0.29
N ALA A 7 -20.56 35.48 1.46
CA ALA A 7 -21.01 34.13 1.75
C ALA A 7 -22.14 33.70 0.79
N VAL A 8 -23.08 34.59 0.51
CA VAL A 8 -24.16 34.35 -0.46
C VAL A 8 -23.56 34.11 -1.86
N ILE A 9 -22.68 34.98 -2.35
CA ILE A 9 -22.04 34.81 -3.67
C ILE A 9 -21.27 33.48 -3.75
N PHE A 10 -20.54 33.09 -2.70
CA PHE A 10 -19.81 31.83 -2.65
C PHE A 10 -20.73 30.61 -2.75
N ILE A 11 -21.86 30.62 -2.03
CA ILE A 11 -22.85 29.53 -2.06
C ILE A 11 -23.49 29.41 -3.44
N TYR A 12 -23.90 30.52 -4.04
CA TYR A 12 -24.53 30.53 -5.37
C TYR A 12 -23.54 30.27 -6.53
N SER A 13 -22.24 30.48 -6.31
CA SER A 13 -21.19 30.22 -7.31
C SER A 13 -20.61 28.80 -7.25
N GLN A 14 -20.93 28.02 -6.21
CA GLN A 14 -20.48 26.63 -6.16
C GLN A 14 -21.22 25.80 -7.20
N LYS A 15 -20.47 25.18 -8.12
CA LYS A 15 -21.01 24.11 -8.96
C LYS A 15 -21.55 23.01 -8.05
N PRO A 16 -22.77 22.51 -8.29
CA PRO A 16 -23.30 21.41 -7.49
C PRO A 16 -22.38 20.21 -7.66
N ILE A 17 -21.72 19.82 -6.58
CA ILE A 17 -20.88 18.63 -6.55
C ILE A 17 -21.82 17.44 -6.61
N GLY A 18 -21.77 16.70 -7.72
CA GLY A 18 -22.62 15.54 -7.89
C GLY A 18 -22.21 14.42 -6.94
N ILE A 19 -23.14 13.52 -6.61
CA ILE A 19 -22.84 12.30 -5.84
C ILE A 19 -21.68 11.52 -6.50
N ARG A 20 -21.62 11.52 -7.85
CA ARG A 20 -20.51 10.93 -8.60
C ARG A 20 -19.16 11.59 -8.32
N ASP A 21 -19.12 12.91 -8.19
CA ASP A 21 -17.89 13.64 -7.88
C ASP A 21 -17.40 13.32 -6.47
N LEU A 22 -18.33 13.20 -5.51
CA LEU A 22 -18.01 12.77 -4.14
C LEU A 22 -17.47 11.34 -4.11
N ILE A 23 -18.09 10.41 -4.85
CA ILE A 23 -17.63 9.02 -4.96
C ILE A 23 -16.24 8.96 -5.58
N ASN A 24 -16.01 9.69 -6.67
CA ASN A 24 -14.71 9.72 -7.35
C ASN A 24 -13.63 10.30 -6.45
N GLU A 25 -13.93 11.36 -5.68
CA GLU A 25 -12.98 11.95 -4.75
C GLU A 25 -12.66 11.01 -3.57
N ALA A 26 -13.66 10.31 -3.04
CA ALA A 26 -13.46 9.30 -2.00
C ALA A 26 -12.55 8.17 -2.50
N LEU A 27 -12.85 7.60 -3.68
CA LEU A 27 -12.03 6.57 -4.32
C LEU A 27 -10.61 7.05 -4.61
N ARG A 28 -10.45 8.29 -5.07
CA ARG A 28 -9.13 8.88 -5.34
C ARG A 28 -8.29 8.97 -4.07
N ARG A 29 -8.87 9.44 -2.97
CA ARG A 29 -8.19 9.52 -1.66
C ARG A 29 -7.76 8.15 -1.17
N GLU A 30 -8.65 7.17 -1.26
CA GLU A 30 -8.34 5.79 -0.86
C GLU A 30 -7.19 5.21 -1.69
N ARG A 31 -7.23 5.38 -3.02
CA ARG A 31 -6.17 4.94 -3.93
C ARG A 31 -4.81 5.56 -3.59
N MET A 32 -4.78 6.88 -3.36
CA MET A 32 -3.54 7.56 -2.97
C MET A 32 -3.00 7.04 -1.63
N GLY A 33 -3.88 6.83 -0.64
CA GLY A 33 -3.51 6.27 0.66
C GLY A 33 -2.93 4.86 0.53
N LEU A 34 -3.57 4.01 -0.27
CA LEU A 34 -3.09 2.66 -0.56
C LEU A 34 -1.75 2.68 -1.27
N GLN A 35 -1.60 3.49 -2.32
CA GLN A 35 -0.37 3.60 -3.08
C GLN A 35 0.80 4.05 -2.20
N SER A 36 0.57 5.00 -1.29
CA SER A 36 1.59 5.44 -0.32
C SER A 36 2.02 4.30 0.62
N LYS A 37 1.06 3.55 1.18
CA LYS A 37 1.37 2.38 2.03
C LYS A 37 2.14 1.31 1.27
N VAL A 38 1.75 1.00 0.04
CA VAL A 38 2.47 0.04 -0.82
C VAL A 38 3.89 0.50 -1.08
N LYS A 39 4.10 1.80 -1.34
CA LYS A 39 5.45 2.36 -1.53
C LYS A 39 6.31 2.18 -0.28
N GLN A 40 5.78 2.52 0.90
CA GLN A 40 6.48 2.36 2.17
C GLN A 40 6.87 0.90 2.44
N ILE A 41 5.96 -0.05 2.17
CA ILE A 41 6.26 -1.49 2.29
C ILE A 41 7.38 -1.89 1.34
N LYS A 42 7.33 -1.48 0.07
CA LYS A 42 8.38 -1.77 -0.91
C LYS A 42 9.73 -1.23 -0.46
N GLU A 43 9.79 0.02 0.00
CA GLU A 43 11.01 0.63 0.53
C GLU A 43 11.56 -0.13 1.74
N LEU A 44 10.69 -0.57 2.65
CA LEU A 44 11.08 -1.40 3.79
C LEU A 44 11.67 -2.75 3.33
N LEU A 45 11.02 -3.42 2.38
CA LEU A 45 11.47 -4.70 1.83
C LEU A 45 12.76 -4.60 1.01
N LEU A 46 13.12 -3.41 0.53
CA LEU A 46 14.40 -3.16 -0.13
C LEU A 46 15.55 -2.96 0.86
N LYS A 47 15.27 -2.75 2.16
CA LYS A 47 16.34 -2.60 3.15
C LYS A 47 17.09 -3.92 3.33
N PRO A 48 18.44 -3.91 3.31
CA PRO A 48 19.23 -5.13 3.43
C PRO A 48 18.99 -5.86 4.76
N GLU A 49 18.75 -5.11 5.84
CA GLU A 49 18.41 -5.65 7.16
C GLU A 49 17.09 -6.45 7.13
N THR A 50 16.06 -5.89 6.51
CA THR A 50 14.75 -6.55 6.35
C THR A 50 14.88 -7.78 5.46
N GLN A 51 15.63 -7.68 4.36
CA GLN A 51 15.89 -8.84 3.49
C GLN A 51 16.68 -9.94 4.21
N ALA A 52 17.70 -9.58 4.98
CA ALA A 52 18.48 -10.54 5.77
C ALA A 52 17.59 -11.23 6.81
N LYS A 53 16.70 -10.48 7.49
CA LYS A 53 15.75 -11.04 8.45
C LYS A 53 14.74 -11.98 7.78
N ILE A 54 14.19 -11.61 6.62
CA ILE A 54 13.29 -12.47 5.84
C ILE A 54 14.01 -13.75 5.41
N ARG A 55 15.22 -13.64 4.86
CA ARG A 55 16.04 -14.81 4.49
C ARG A 55 16.28 -15.70 5.71
N ARG A 56 16.69 -15.10 6.83
CA ARG A 56 16.90 -15.80 8.09
C ARG A 56 15.67 -16.60 8.50
N GLU A 57 14.50 -15.98 8.56
CA GLU A 57 13.26 -16.65 8.98
C GLU A 57 12.80 -17.72 7.98
N LEU A 58 12.92 -17.48 6.67
CA LEU A 58 12.51 -18.43 5.63
C LEU A 58 13.41 -19.66 5.52
N PHE A 59 14.71 -19.52 5.81
CA PHE A 59 15.70 -20.59 5.68
C PHE A 59 16.05 -21.23 7.03
N GLU A 60 16.37 -20.46 8.07
CA GLU A 60 16.72 -21.03 9.40
C GLU A 60 15.52 -21.63 10.12
N GLY A 61 14.31 -21.05 9.97
CA GLY A 61 13.08 -21.62 10.52
C GLY A 61 12.68 -22.95 9.87
N ARG A 62 13.18 -23.23 8.67
CA ARG A 62 12.91 -24.47 7.92
C ARG A 62 13.84 -25.62 8.35
N PHE A 63 15.06 -25.32 8.78
CA PHE A 63 16.03 -26.35 9.18
C PHE A 63 15.67 -27.08 10.50
N ILE A 64 14.92 -26.44 11.40
CA ILE A 64 14.54 -27.04 12.69
C ILE A 64 13.42 -28.10 12.52
N ASN A 65 12.59 -27.97 11.47
CA ASN A 65 11.44 -28.86 11.26
C ASN A 65 11.70 -30.00 10.26
N ASN A 66 12.82 -29.98 9.53
CA ASN A 66 13.11 -30.90 8.42
C ASN A 66 14.28 -31.86 8.66
N SER A 67 14.77 -32.00 9.89
CA SER A 67 15.84 -32.97 10.19
C SER A 67 15.44 -34.45 9.98
N ASN A 68 14.23 -34.74 9.48
CA ASN A 68 13.80 -36.07 9.07
C ASN A 68 13.36 -36.21 7.60
N GLU A 69 13.37 -35.17 6.77
CA GLU A 69 13.01 -35.34 5.36
C GLU A 69 13.97 -34.60 4.45
N GLY A 70 14.99 -35.35 4.01
CA GLY A 70 15.80 -34.98 2.86
C GLY A 70 14.92 -34.96 1.62
N ASN A 71 14.64 -33.78 1.11
CA ASN A 71 14.36 -33.58 -0.30
C ASN A 71 14.98 -32.25 -0.72
N ASP A 72 16.01 -32.39 -1.53
CA ASP A 72 16.67 -31.37 -2.32
C ASP A 72 15.63 -30.66 -3.19
N VAL A 73 15.10 -29.54 -2.71
CA VAL A 73 14.24 -28.68 -3.52
C VAL A 73 15.15 -27.63 -4.15
N ASP A 74 15.55 -27.92 -5.38
CA ASP A 74 16.25 -26.99 -6.25
C ASP A 74 15.33 -25.80 -6.60
N PHE A 75 15.65 -24.63 -6.04
CA PHE A 75 14.95 -23.38 -6.29
C PHE A 75 15.28 -22.77 -7.66
N SER A 76 16.17 -23.37 -8.46
CA SER A 76 16.47 -22.90 -9.82
C SER A 76 15.25 -22.99 -10.76
N ALA A 77 14.25 -23.82 -10.43
CA ALA A 77 13.06 -24.03 -11.25
C ALA A 77 11.96 -22.95 -11.07
N ILE A 78 12.02 -22.10 -10.03
CA ILE A 78 10.95 -21.13 -9.72
C ILE A 78 11.17 -19.77 -10.42
N LEU A 79 12.32 -19.54 -11.04
CA LEU A 79 12.60 -18.33 -11.79
C LEU A 79 12.93 -18.64 -13.26
N MET A 80 11.90 -18.98 -14.03
CA MET A 80 11.88 -18.86 -15.48
C MET A 80 10.70 -17.99 -15.92
#